data_AF-A0A5C1D8H7-F1
#
_entry.id   AF-A0A5C1D8H7-F1
#
_cell.length_a   1.000
_cell.length_b   1.000
_cell.length_c   1.000
_cell.angle_alpha   90.00
_cell.angle_beta   90.00
_cell.angle_gamma   90.00
#
_symmetry.space_group_name_H-M   'P 1'
#
loop_
_entity.id
_entity.type
_entity.pdbx_description
1 polymer ?
#
loop_
_entity_poly.entity_id
_entity_poly.type
_entity_poly.pdbx_seq_one_letter_code
_entity_poly.pdbx_strand_id
1 'polypeptide(L)'
;MSKKKTFIPLLFIASIVFLPWWISLSFHKNMESWVTDWWNTKQSETFLNDIQEKSVLAKFIELEELLLLDEMIKEYPKIHLQKLHIGIHKETIQLIKMYNGDFIHTILHFSTNIICFIILSGYSILCNNELLILNSWIQEFLYNLSDTIKAFSILLLTDLCIGFHSPHGWELMIGSIYKDFGFVYNDQIISGLVSTFPVILDTILKYWIFRYLNRISPSLVVIYHSMND
;
A
#
# COMPACT_ATOMS: atom_id res chain seq x y z
N MET A 1 -27.40 -32.47 -7.29
CA MET A 1 -27.28 -31.22 -8.06
C MET A 1 -26.81 -30.00 -7.22
N SER A 2 -26.87 -30.03 -5.88
CA SER A 2 -26.44 -28.92 -5.00
C SER A 2 -24.90 -28.75 -4.90
N LYS A 3 -24.11 -29.84 -4.87
CA LYS A 3 -22.63 -29.78 -4.72
C LYS A 3 -21.87 -29.04 -5.84
N LYS A 4 -22.43 -28.95 -7.06
CA LYS A 4 -21.78 -28.24 -8.18
C LYS A 4 -21.95 -26.71 -8.11
N LYS A 5 -22.99 -26.20 -7.44
CA LYS A 5 -23.25 -24.76 -7.33
C LYS A 5 -22.38 -24.07 -6.29
N THR A 6 -21.95 -24.77 -5.23
CA THR A 6 -21.07 -24.21 -4.18
C THR A 6 -19.59 -24.19 -4.56
N PHE A 7 -19.17 -25.04 -5.50
CA PHE A 7 -17.76 -25.12 -5.92
C PHE A 7 -17.34 -23.94 -6.80
N ILE A 8 -18.25 -23.39 -7.61
CA ILE A 8 -17.98 -22.32 -8.57
C ILE A 8 -17.63 -20.98 -7.89
N PRO A 9 -18.39 -20.49 -6.89
CA PRO A 9 -18.03 -19.25 -6.17
C PRO A 9 -16.70 -19.39 -5.41
N LEU A 10 -16.43 -20.56 -4.85
CA LEU A 10 -15.20 -20.81 -4.07
C LEU A 10 -13.96 -20.83 -4.98
N LEU A 11 -14.07 -21.42 -6.17
CA LEU A 11 -13.03 -21.38 -7.20
C LEU A 11 -12.79 -19.94 -7.68
N PHE A 12 -13.85 -19.15 -7.85
CA PHE A 12 -13.75 -17.75 -8.26
C PHE A 12 -13.06 -16.88 -7.19
N ILE A 13 -13.42 -17.04 -5.91
CA ILE A 13 -12.73 -16.38 -4.79
C ILE A 13 -11.26 -16.78 -4.76
N ALA A 14 -10.96 -18.08 -4.88
CA ALA A 14 -9.58 -18.57 -4.91
C ALA A 14 -8.82 -17.95 -6.09
N SER A 15 -9.44 -17.87 -7.27
CA SER A 15 -8.84 -17.22 -8.44
C SER A 15 -8.49 -15.77 -8.15
N ILE A 16 -9.40 -14.96 -7.59
CA ILE A 16 -9.12 -13.55 -7.23
C ILE A 16 -7.93 -13.42 -6.28
N VAL A 17 -7.76 -14.34 -5.32
CA VAL A 17 -6.66 -14.28 -4.35
C VAL A 17 -5.32 -14.69 -4.98
N PHE A 18 -5.31 -15.72 -5.83
CA PHE A 18 -4.07 -16.26 -6.41
C PHE A 18 -3.64 -15.57 -7.72
N LEU A 19 -4.57 -14.95 -8.47
CA LEU A 19 -4.27 -14.27 -9.74
C LEU A 19 -3.22 -13.15 -9.59
N PRO A 20 -3.32 -12.26 -8.59
CA PRO A 20 -2.32 -11.19 -8.37
C PRO A 20 -0.92 -11.73 -8.17
N TRP A 21 -0.80 -12.81 -7.39
CA TRP A 21 0.48 -13.45 -7.11
C TRP A 21 1.09 -14.03 -8.38
N TRP A 22 0.29 -14.68 -9.22
CA TRP A 22 0.74 -15.25 -10.50
C TRP A 22 1.18 -14.18 -11.50
N ILE A 23 0.45 -13.06 -11.54
CA ILE A 23 0.79 -11.88 -12.35
C ILE A 23 2.12 -11.30 -11.86
N SER A 24 2.26 -11.04 -10.57
CA SER A 24 3.50 -10.51 -10.00
C SER A 24 4.70 -11.40 -10.34
N LEU A 25 4.58 -12.72 -10.20
CA LEU A 25 5.66 -13.66 -10.51
C LEU A 25 6.05 -13.65 -12.00
N SER A 26 5.06 -13.56 -12.89
CA SER A 26 5.28 -13.63 -14.33
C SER A 26 5.82 -12.33 -14.92
N PHE A 27 5.32 -11.19 -14.43
CA PHE A 27 5.66 -9.88 -14.97
C PHE A 27 6.94 -9.31 -14.40
N HIS A 28 7.35 -9.68 -13.18
CA HIS A 28 8.52 -9.10 -12.52
C HIS A 28 9.79 -9.19 -13.39
N LYS A 29 10.11 -10.39 -13.89
CA LYS A 29 11.36 -10.63 -14.64
C LYS A 29 11.39 -9.93 -16.00
N ASN A 30 10.25 -9.86 -16.69
CA ASN A 30 10.16 -9.22 -18.01
C ASN A 30 10.14 -7.69 -17.90
N MET A 31 9.45 -7.15 -16.89
CA MET A 31 9.39 -5.72 -16.62
C MET A 31 10.73 -5.20 -16.11
N GLU A 32 11.49 -5.99 -15.34
CA GLU A 32 12.82 -5.62 -14.84
C GLU A 32 13.77 -5.25 -15.98
N SER A 33 13.94 -6.14 -16.95
CA SER A 33 14.77 -5.87 -18.13
C SER A 33 14.31 -4.63 -18.90
N TRP A 34 13.00 -4.48 -19.10
CA TRP A 34 12.47 -3.36 -19.89
C TRP A 34 12.62 -2.01 -19.18
N VAL A 35 12.36 -1.95 -17.87
CA VAL A 35 12.52 -0.73 -17.07
C VAL A 35 13.99 -0.36 -16.94
N THR A 36 14.90 -1.34 -16.75
CA THR A 36 16.34 -1.05 -16.71
C THR A 36 16.87 -0.53 -18.04
N ASP A 37 16.45 -1.12 -19.16
CA ASP A 37 16.88 -0.70 -20.49
C ASP A 37 16.34 0.71 -20.82
N TRP A 38 15.07 0.95 -20.50
CA TRP A 38 14.45 2.27 -20.66
C TRP A 38 15.13 3.33 -19.81
N TRP A 39 15.42 3.02 -18.54
CA TRP A 39 16.09 3.93 -17.61
C TRP A 39 17.51 4.30 -18.10
N ASN A 40 18.30 3.30 -18.51
CA ASN A 40 19.65 3.52 -19.03
C ASN A 40 19.67 4.34 -20.33
N THR A 41 18.63 4.23 -21.15
CA THR A 41 18.54 4.96 -22.43
C THR A 41 18.08 6.42 -22.25
N LYS A 42 17.32 6.73 -21.19
CA LYS A 42 16.72 8.04 -20.94
C LYS A 42 17.45 8.90 -19.90
N GLN A 43 18.60 8.46 -19.39
CA GLN A 43 19.31 9.05 -18.25
C GLN A 43 19.86 10.48 -18.46
N SER A 44 19.52 11.14 -19.56
CA SER A 44 19.77 12.57 -19.76
C SER A 44 18.59 13.41 -19.25
N GLU A 45 18.79 14.03 -18.09
CA GLU A 45 18.21 15.34 -17.68
C GLU A 45 16.95 15.41 -16.81
N THR A 46 16.12 14.38 -16.64
CA THR A 46 14.98 14.49 -15.69
C THR A 46 15.33 13.88 -14.33
N PHE A 47 16.13 14.61 -13.55
CA PHE A 47 16.24 14.32 -12.12
C PHE A 47 14.86 14.52 -11.48
N LEU A 48 14.42 13.46 -10.78
CA LEU A 48 13.58 13.37 -9.60
C LEU A 48 12.72 14.59 -9.19
N ASN A 49 11.51 14.33 -8.70
CA ASN A 49 10.67 15.34 -8.04
C ASN A 49 11.46 16.06 -6.92
N ASP A 50 11.24 17.36 -6.67
CA ASP A 50 12.02 18.18 -5.71
C ASP A 50 12.17 17.54 -4.31
N ILE A 51 11.17 16.75 -3.90
CA ILE A 51 11.14 16.04 -2.62
C ILE A 51 12.18 14.89 -2.61
N GLN A 52 12.32 14.18 -3.71
CA GLN A 52 13.28 13.10 -3.89
C GLN A 52 14.72 13.63 -3.95
N GLU A 53 14.95 14.74 -4.65
CA GLU A 53 16.26 15.39 -4.67
C GLU A 53 16.72 15.80 -3.26
N LYS A 54 15.84 16.46 -2.49
CA LYS A 54 16.12 16.81 -1.09
C LYS A 54 16.47 15.60 -0.22
N SER A 55 15.78 14.48 -0.42
CA SER A 55 16.05 13.24 0.34
C SER A 55 17.41 12.64 0.02
N VAL A 56 17.85 12.71 -1.25
CA VAL A 56 19.17 12.24 -1.68
C VAL A 56 20.25 13.16 -1.14
N LEU A 57 20.02 14.47 -1.20
CA LEU A 57 20.95 15.48 -0.71
C LEU A 57 21.14 15.38 0.82
N ALA A 58 20.07 15.13 1.58
CA ALA A 58 20.16 14.88 3.02
C ALA A 58 21.02 13.64 3.35
N LYS A 59 20.79 12.52 2.64
CA LYS A 59 21.62 11.31 2.80
C LYS A 59 23.08 11.53 2.42
N PHE A 60 23.34 12.39 1.43
CA PHE A 60 24.69 12.75 1.03
C PHE A 60 25.41 13.53 2.14
N ILE A 61 24.75 14.54 2.74
CA ILE A 61 25.31 15.31 3.86
C ILE A 61 25.59 14.40 5.05
N GLU A 62 24.66 13.49 5.40
CA GLU A 62 24.84 12.53 6.50
C GLU A 62 26.08 11.64 6.28
N LEU A 63 26.32 11.22 5.03
CA LEU A 63 27.48 10.40 4.70
C LEU A 63 28.79 11.20 4.72
N GLU A 64 28.77 12.45 4.26
CA GLU A 64 29.90 13.37 4.38
C GLU A 64 30.27 13.62 5.85
N GLU A 65 29.28 13.87 6.71
CA GLU A 65 29.47 14.04 8.16
C GLU A 65 30.08 12.79 8.80
N LEU A 66 29.60 11.59 8.45
CA LEU A 66 30.15 10.32 8.95
C LEU A 66 31.61 10.11 8.54
N LEU A 67 31.96 10.41 7.28
CA LEU A 67 33.33 10.28 6.78
C LEU A 67 34.28 11.30 7.43
N LEU A 68 33.82 12.53 7.66
CA LEU A 68 34.59 13.55 8.38
C LEU A 68 34.84 13.12 9.84
N LEU A 69 33.85 12.52 10.49
CA LEU A 69 33.97 12.01 11.86
C LEU A 69 34.99 10.85 11.94
N ASP A 70 34.96 9.91 11.00
CA ASP A 70 35.93 8.82 10.91
C ASP A 70 37.36 9.34 10.66
N GLU A 71 37.52 10.41 9.87
CA GLU A 71 38.83 11.04 9.67
C GLU A 71 39.32 11.77 10.93
N MET A 72 38.45 12.45 11.68
CA MET A 72 38.80 13.12 12.94
C MET A 72 39.23 12.14 14.04
N ILE A 73 38.73 10.90 14.01
CA ILE A 73 39.13 9.84 14.96
C ILE A 73 40.54 9.30 14.64
N LYS A 74 41.03 9.45 13.41
CA LYS A 74 42.36 8.95 13.00
C LYS A 74 43.48 9.91 13.44
N GLU A 75 44.51 9.36 14.09
CA GLU A 75 45.63 10.11 14.70
C GLU A 75 46.53 10.92 13.73
N TYR A 76 46.39 10.79 12.39
CA TYR A 76 47.27 11.46 11.40
C TYR A 76 46.52 12.07 10.19
N PRO A 77 46.26 13.39 10.16
CA PRO A 77 45.32 14.01 9.21
C PRO A 77 45.93 14.58 7.91
N LYS A 78 47.26 14.78 7.84
CA LYS A 78 47.86 15.71 6.86
C LYS A 78 48.02 15.23 5.40
N ILE A 79 47.87 13.93 5.10
CA ILE A 79 48.04 13.36 3.74
C ILE A 79 46.71 12.82 3.17
N HIS A 80 45.62 12.93 3.94
CA HIS A 80 44.43 12.11 3.73
C HIS A 80 43.29 12.83 2.98
N LEU A 81 43.26 14.17 2.94
CA LEU A 81 42.23 14.97 2.27
C LEU A 81 41.99 14.63 0.78
N GLN A 82 43.05 14.40 0.01
CA GLN A 82 42.90 14.06 -1.42
C GLN A 82 42.39 12.62 -1.61
N LYS A 83 42.76 11.73 -0.69
CA LYS A 83 42.27 10.35 -0.63
C LYS A 83 40.83 10.28 -0.13
N LEU A 84 40.45 11.19 0.77
CA LEU A 84 39.10 11.37 1.27
C LEU A 84 38.19 11.92 0.18
N HIS A 85 38.62 12.92 -0.60
CA HIS A 85 37.85 13.39 -1.75
C HIS A 85 37.60 12.28 -2.78
N ILE A 86 38.61 11.44 -3.08
CA ILE A 86 38.44 10.26 -3.95
C ILE A 86 37.50 9.22 -3.31
N GLY A 87 37.59 9.03 -1.99
CA GLY A 87 36.72 8.16 -1.20
C GLY A 87 35.27 8.60 -1.24
N ILE A 88 35.00 9.87 -0.90
CA ILE A 88 33.69 10.53 -1.04
C ILE A 88 33.18 10.34 -2.46
N HIS A 89 33.98 10.63 -3.48
CA HIS A 89 33.51 10.55 -4.86
C HIS A 89 33.10 9.12 -5.26
N LYS A 90 33.84 8.10 -4.79
CA LYS A 90 33.52 6.69 -5.02
C LYS A 90 32.26 6.27 -4.26
N GLU A 91 32.12 6.66 -2.99
CA GLU A 91 30.94 6.37 -2.18
C GLU A 91 29.70 7.09 -2.70
N THR A 92 29.85 8.32 -3.20
CA THR A 92 28.79 9.09 -3.86
C THR A 92 28.28 8.36 -5.10
N ILE A 93 29.18 7.86 -5.95
CA ILE A 93 28.80 7.06 -7.13
C ILE A 93 28.08 5.78 -6.69
N GLN A 94 28.50 5.15 -5.59
CA GLN A 94 27.86 3.96 -5.05
C GLN A 94 26.46 4.26 -4.49
N LEU A 95 26.28 5.36 -3.76
CA LEU A 95 24.99 5.84 -3.29
C LEU A 95 24.03 6.12 -4.44
N ILE A 96 24.49 6.82 -5.47
CA ILE A 96 23.68 7.13 -6.66
C ILE A 96 23.27 5.83 -7.36
N LYS A 97 24.18 4.85 -7.46
CA LYS A 97 23.85 3.52 -8.02
C LYS A 97 22.81 2.77 -7.19
N MET A 98 22.96 2.76 -5.86
CA MET A 98 22.00 2.13 -4.96
C MET A 98 20.64 2.80 -5.05
N TYR A 99 20.60 4.13 -5.00
CA TYR A 99 19.37 4.91 -5.11
C TYR A 99 18.66 4.68 -6.45
N ASN A 100 19.40 4.69 -7.57
CA ASN A 100 18.82 4.42 -8.88
C ASN A 100 18.27 2.98 -8.96
N GLY A 101 18.96 2.01 -8.37
CA GLY A 101 18.47 0.63 -8.28
C GLY A 101 17.17 0.51 -7.47
N ASP A 102 17.14 1.11 -6.28
CA ASP A 102 15.95 1.16 -5.43
C ASP A 102 14.78 1.85 -6.16
N PHE A 103 15.05 2.95 -6.86
CA PHE A 103 14.05 3.69 -7.63
C PHE A 103 13.47 2.87 -8.79
N ILE A 104 14.32 2.17 -9.55
CA ILE A 104 13.89 1.24 -10.61
C ILE A 104 13.00 0.15 -10.01
N HIS A 105 13.40 -0.42 -8.87
CA HIS A 105 12.62 -1.45 -8.19
C HIS A 105 11.26 -0.93 -7.72
N THR A 106 11.21 0.29 -7.16
CA THR A 106 9.97 0.96 -6.77
C THR A 106 9.05 1.21 -7.97
N ILE A 107 9.56 1.72 -9.09
CA ILE A 107 8.78 1.92 -10.32
C ILE A 107 8.23 0.58 -10.82
N LEU A 108 9.06 -0.45 -10.81
CA LEU A 108 8.67 -1.78 -11.25
C LEU A 108 7.53 -2.33 -10.39
N HIS A 109 7.68 -2.27 -9.07
CA HIS A 109 6.64 -2.72 -8.14
C HIS A 109 5.33 -1.96 -8.36
N PHE A 110 5.41 -0.63 -8.47
CA PHE A 110 4.25 0.22 -8.74
C PHE A 110 3.56 -0.12 -10.08
N SER A 111 4.34 -0.27 -11.16
CA SER A 111 3.80 -0.64 -12.47
C SER A 111 3.17 -2.03 -12.48
N THR A 112 3.77 -2.98 -11.77
CA THR A 112 3.23 -4.34 -11.61
C THR A 112 1.89 -4.32 -10.88
N ASN A 113 1.77 -3.50 -9.83
CA ASN A 113 0.52 -3.33 -9.09
C ASN A 113 -0.59 -2.72 -9.96
N ILE A 114 -0.27 -1.73 -10.80
CA ILE A 114 -1.23 -1.15 -11.75
C ILE A 114 -1.70 -2.20 -12.77
N ILE A 115 -0.77 -2.94 -13.38
CA ILE A 115 -1.11 -3.99 -14.35
C ILE A 115 -1.98 -5.06 -13.70
N CYS A 116 -1.62 -5.48 -12.48
CA CYS A 116 -2.41 -6.41 -11.70
C CYS A 116 -3.83 -5.90 -11.46
N PHE A 117 -3.99 -4.63 -11.07
CA PHE A 117 -5.30 -4.02 -10.88
C PHE A 117 -6.13 -3.99 -12.16
N ILE A 118 -5.52 -3.65 -13.30
CA ILE A 118 -6.19 -3.66 -14.61
C ILE A 118 -6.63 -5.08 -14.97
N ILE A 119 -5.76 -6.09 -14.85
CA ILE A 119 -6.09 -7.48 -15.17
C ILE A 119 -7.21 -7.98 -14.25
N LEU A 120 -7.13 -7.71 -12.94
CA LEU A 120 -8.14 -8.14 -11.98
C LEU A 120 -9.50 -7.46 -12.26
N SER A 121 -9.50 -6.18 -12.59
CA SER A 121 -10.71 -5.44 -12.96
C SER A 121 -11.33 -5.98 -14.24
N GLY A 122 -10.51 -6.26 -15.27
CA GLY A 122 -10.96 -6.88 -16.52
C GLY A 122 -11.52 -8.28 -16.28
N TYR A 123 -10.84 -9.09 -15.46
CA TYR A 123 -11.31 -10.43 -15.06
C TYR A 123 -12.65 -10.35 -14.33
N SER A 124 -12.81 -9.41 -13.40
CA SER A 124 -14.05 -9.17 -12.67
C SER A 124 -15.22 -8.80 -13.61
N ILE A 125 -14.97 -7.95 -14.61
CA ILE A 125 -15.99 -7.55 -15.60
C ILE A 125 -16.39 -8.74 -16.50
N LEU A 126 -15.41 -9.54 -16.95
CA LEU A 126 -15.66 -10.74 -17.76
C LEU A 126 -16.44 -11.81 -16.98
N CYS A 127 -16.15 -11.96 -15.69
CA CYS A 127 -16.78 -12.91 -14.78
C CYS A 127 -18.02 -12.33 -14.06
N ASN A 128 -18.74 -11.39 -14.68
CA ASN A 128 -19.92 -10.76 -14.07
C ASN A 128 -21.00 -11.77 -13.61
N ASN A 129 -21.19 -12.86 -14.36
CA ASN A 129 -22.16 -13.89 -13.98
C ASN A 129 -21.77 -14.61 -12.67
N GLU A 130 -20.48 -14.85 -12.45
CA GLU A 130 -19.97 -15.48 -11.24
C GLU A 130 -20.06 -14.53 -10.05
N LEU A 131 -19.85 -13.22 -10.27
CA LEU A 131 -20.09 -12.18 -9.27
C LEU A 131 -21.56 -12.09 -8.84
N LEU A 132 -22.50 -12.23 -9.78
CA LEU A 132 -23.93 -12.26 -9.44
C LEU A 132 -24.28 -13.48 -8.57
N ILE A 133 -23.70 -14.65 -8.88
CA ILE A 133 -23.87 -15.86 -8.06
C ILE A 133 -23.24 -15.64 -6.68
N LEU A 134 -22.04 -15.08 -6.60
CA LEU A 134 -21.38 -14.74 -5.34
C LEU A 134 -22.24 -13.78 -4.50
N ASN A 135 -22.77 -12.72 -5.12
CA ASN A 135 -23.64 -11.75 -4.46
C ASN A 135 -24.91 -12.42 -3.93
N SER A 136 -25.56 -13.29 -4.71
CA SER A 136 -26.71 -14.06 -4.21
C SER A 136 -26.36 -14.98 -3.05
N TRP A 137 -25.19 -15.61 -3.08
CA TRP A 137 -24.72 -16.49 -2.01
C TRP A 137 -24.40 -15.72 -0.72
N ILE A 138 -23.74 -14.57 -0.83
CA ILE A 138 -23.50 -13.66 0.29
C ILE A 138 -24.82 -13.15 0.86
N GLN A 139 -25.77 -12.75 0.01
CA GLN A 139 -27.09 -12.33 0.46
C GLN A 139 -27.82 -13.46 1.19
N GLU A 140 -27.85 -14.67 0.63
CA GLU A 140 -28.47 -15.84 1.28
C GLU A 140 -27.81 -16.14 2.62
N PHE A 141 -26.48 -16.09 2.71
CA PHE A 141 -25.74 -16.22 3.96
C PHE A 141 -26.14 -15.15 4.98
N LEU A 142 -26.17 -13.88 4.58
CA LEU A 142 -26.53 -12.77 5.46
C LEU A 142 -27.99 -12.86 5.90
N TYR A 143 -28.93 -13.17 5.00
CA TYR A 143 -30.36 -13.30 5.35
C TYR A 143 -30.63 -14.45 6.32
N ASN A 144 -29.85 -15.54 6.24
CA ASN A 144 -29.97 -16.69 7.14
C ASN A 144 -29.47 -16.38 8.57
N LEU A 145 -28.73 -15.29 8.78
CA LEU A 145 -28.33 -14.86 10.12
C LEU A 145 -29.50 -14.21 10.87
N SER A 146 -29.53 -14.35 12.19
CA SER A 146 -30.47 -13.61 13.02
C SER A 146 -30.13 -12.12 13.03
N ASP A 147 -31.14 -11.27 13.23
CA ASP A 147 -30.96 -9.82 13.25
C ASP A 147 -29.97 -9.37 14.34
N THR A 148 -29.93 -10.07 15.48
CA THR A 148 -28.94 -9.84 16.54
C THR A 148 -27.51 -10.15 16.08
N ILE A 149 -27.28 -11.27 15.38
CA ILE A 149 -25.96 -11.62 14.87
C ILE A 149 -25.53 -10.66 13.77
N LYS A 150 -26.45 -10.25 12.87
CA LYS A 150 -26.16 -9.24 11.86
C LYS A 150 -25.69 -7.93 12.49
N ALA A 151 -26.44 -7.40 13.46
CA ALA A 151 -26.10 -6.16 14.15
C ALA A 151 -24.74 -6.28 14.87
N PHE A 152 -24.52 -7.39 15.58
CA PHE A 152 -23.25 -7.66 16.27
C PHE A 152 -22.06 -7.79 15.30
N SER A 153 -22.19 -8.53 14.19
CA SER A 153 -21.13 -8.69 13.19
C SER A 153 -20.78 -7.36 12.52
N ILE A 154 -21.78 -6.51 12.26
CA ILE A 154 -21.55 -5.18 11.71
C ILE A 154 -20.80 -4.32 12.74
N LEU A 155 -21.23 -4.30 14.00
CA LEU A 155 -20.57 -3.54 15.06
C LEU A 155 -19.12 -4.00 15.27
N LEU A 156 -18.89 -5.32 15.38
CA LEU A 156 -17.56 -5.90 15.51
C LEU A 156 -16.65 -5.59 14.31
N LEU A 157 -17.16 -5.64 13.09
CA LEU A 157 -16.38 -5.27 11.89
C LEU A 157 -16.05 -3.79 11.87
N THR A 158 -16.99 -2.93 12.27
CA THR A 158 -16.82 -1.47 12.32
C THR A 158 -15.76 -1.13 13.37
N ASP A 159 -15.84 -1.73 14.55
CA ASP A 159 -14.87 -1.55 15.62
C ASP A 159 -13.50 -2.13 15.27
N LEU A 160 -13.42 -3.23 14.52
CA LEU A 160 -12.13 -3.79 14.10
C LEU A 160 -11.47 -2.96 12.98
N CYS A 161 -12.25 -2.43 12.03
CA CYS A 161 -11.73 -1.65 10.91
C CYS A 161 -11.40 -0.20 11.30
N ILE A 162 -12.16 0.40 12.22
CA ILE A 162 -12.05 1.82 12.59
C ILE A 162 -11.45 1.99 13.99
N GLY A 163 -11.57 0.99 14.86
CA GLY A 163 -11.01 0.95 16.20
C GLY A 163 -9.50 0.73 16.20
N PHE A 164 -8.79 1.63 15.53
CA PHE A 164 -7.39 1.89 15.81
C PHE A 164 -7.34 3.06 16.79
N HIS A 165 -7.25 2.72 18.07
CA HIS A 165 -7.24 3.65 19.19
C HIS A 165 -5.99 4.55 19.27
N SER A 166 -5.06 4.47 18.30
CA SER A 166 -3.88 5.33 18.30
C SER A 166 -3.59 5.93 16.92
N PRO A 167 -3.25 7.23 16.86
CA PRO A 167 -2.72 7.87 15.66
C PRO A 167 -1.52 7.12 15.05
N HIS A 168 -0.75 6.44 15.89
CA HIS A 168 0.43 5.70 15.47
C HIS A 168 0.10 4.46 14.61
N GLY A 169 -1.02 3.78 14.87
CA GLY A 169 -1.46 2.67 14.01
C GLY A 169 -1.75 3.14 12.58
N TRP A 170 -2.40 4.29 12.46
CA TRP A 170 -2.66 4.96 11.18
C TRP A 170 -1.38 5.47 10.53
N GLU A 171 -0.44 6.00 11.30
CA GLU A 171 0.86 6.45 10.81
C GLU A 171 1.65 5.31 10.19
N LEU A 172 1.72 4.15 10.85
CA LEU A 172 2.38 2.97 10.32
C LEU A 172 1.69 2.44 9.04
N MET A 173 0.36 2.37 9.04
CA MET A 173 -0.38 1.87 7.89
C MET A 173 -0.26 2.81 6.68
N ILE A 174 -0.48 4.11 6.88
CA ILE A 174 -0.35 5.12 5.83
C ILE A 174 1.10 5.22 5.38
N GLY A 175 2.07 5.18 6.29
CA GLY A 175 3.50 5.20 5.99
C GLY A 175 3.96 4.00 5.15
N SER A 176 3.44 2.80 5.44
CA SER A 176 3.70 1.60 4.63
C SER A 176 3.18 1.78 3.20
N ILE A 177 1.94 2.22 3.05
CA ILE A 177 1.34 2.49 1.73
C ILE A 177 2.17 3.57 1.01
N TYR A 178 2.50 4.66 1.70
CA TYR A 178 3.25 5.76 1.12
C TYR A 178 4.62 5.33 0.58
N LYS A 179 5.30 4.42 1.31
CA LYS A 179 6.56 3.80 0.91
C LYS A 179 6.39 2.87 -0.30
N ASP A 180 5.35 2.05 -0.32
CA ASP A 180 5.09 1.11 -1.42
C ASP A 180 4.80 1.82 -2.75
N PHE A 181 4.25 3.04 -2.69
CA PHE A 181 4.06 3.92 -3.84
C PHE A 181 5.35 4.66 -4.27
N GLY A 182 6.44 4.56 -3.50
CA GLY A 182 7.71 5.17 -3.85
C GLY A 182 7.85 6.64 -3.49
N PHE A 183 6.94 7.17 -2.68
CA PHE A 183 7.01 8.55 -2.23
C PHE A 183 7.98 8.68 -1.05
N VAL A 184 8.69 9.80 -1.01
CA VAL A 184 9.59 10.14 0.10
C VAL A 184 8.75 10.53 1.31
N TYR A 185 9.06 9.94 2.46
CA TYR A 185 8.38 10.21 3.72
C TYR A 185 8.30 11.72 3.99
N ASN A 186 7.07 12.24 4.08
CA ASN A 186 6.81 13.64 4.40
C ASN A 186 5.87 13.69 5.60
N ASP A 187 6.44 14.01 6.76
CA ASP A 187 5.76 14.05 8.05
C ASP A 187 4.49 14.91 8.02
N GLN A 188 4.49 16.02 7.26
CA GLN A 188 3.34 16.93 7.19
C GLN A 188 2.16 16.31 6.43
N ILE A 189 2.44 15.64 5.31
CA ILE A 189 1.41 14.96 4.51
C ILE A 189 0.88 13.76 5.27
N ILE A 190 1.77 12.97 5.88
CA ILE A 190 1.39 11.77 6.64
C ILE A 190 0.59 12.17 7.88
N SER A 191 1.04 13.16 8.66
CA SER A 191 0.28 13.67 9.82
C SER A 191 -1.08 14.24 9.42
N GLY A 192 -1.16 14.96 8.31
CA GLY A 192 -2.42 15.45 7.74
C GLY A 192 -3.38 14.31 7.37
N LEU A 193 -2.88 13.24 6.75
CA LEU A 193 -3.68 12.06 6.40
C LEU A 193 -4.09 11.26 7.64
N VAL A 194 -3.18 11.04 8.58
CA VAL A 194 -3.43 10.33 9.85
C VAL A 194 -4.50 11.02 10.68
N SER A 195 -4.58 12.36 10.64
CA SER A 195 -5.59 13.11 11.39
C SER A 195 -6.95 13.18 10.69
N THR A 196 -6.99 13.23 9.36
CA THR A 196 -8.23 13.44 8.60
C THR A 196 -8.87 12.15 8.11
N PHE A 197 -8.07 11.21 7.62
CA PHE A 197 -8.54 9.98 6.97
C PHE A 197 -9.37 9.10 7.90
N PRO A 198 -8.98 8.86 9.17
CA PRO A 198 -9.76 8.00 10.07
C PRO A 198 -11.15 8.59 10.36
N VAL A 199 -11.23 9.91 10.51
CA VAL A 199 -12.51 10.61 10.78
C VAL A 199 -13.43 10.53 9.56
N ILE A 200 -12.89 10.74 8.36
CA ILE A 200 -13.66 10.62 7.12
C ILE A 200 -14.14 9.17 6.94
N LEU A 201 -13.27 8.18 7.17
CA LEU A 201 -13.62 6.78 7.08
C LEU A 201 -14.71 6.39 8.10
N ASP A 202 -14.59 6.86 9.34
CA ASP A 202 -15.59 6.65 10.40
C ASP A 202 -16.97 7.19 9.99
N THR A 203 -17.03 8.42 9.50
CA THR A 203 -18.29 9.05 9.09
C THR A 203 -18.94 8.36 7.90
N ILE A 204 -18.15 7.96 6.88
CA ILE A 204 -18.65 7.23 5.71
C ILE A 204 -19.19 5.86 6.13
N LEU A 205 -18.46 5.12 6.98
CA LEU A 205 -18.87 3.79 7.43
C LEU A 205 -20.12 3.87 8.29
N LYS A 206 -20.20 4.78 9.26
CA LYS A 206 -21.42 5.01 10.06
C LYS A 206 -22.63 5.34 9.19
N TYR A 207 -22.46 6.24 8.21
CA TYR A 207 -23.53 6.58 7.28
C TYR A 207 -23.97 5.38 6.42
N TRP A 208 -23.01 4.61 5.90
CA TRP A 208 -23.32 3.45 5.08
C TRP A 208 -24.01 2.35 5.88
N ILE A 209 -23.56 2.09 7.11
CA ILE A 209 -24.20 1.17 8.05
C ILE A 209 -25.63 1.61 8.33
N PHE A 210 -25.85 2.88 8.71
CA PHE A 210 -27.19 3.40 8.95
C PHE A 210 -28.12 3.21 7.74
N ARG A 211 -27.64 3.52 6.53
CA ARG A 211 -28.41 3.33 5.30
C ARG A 211 -28.68 1.85 5.00
N TYR A 212 -27.72 0.97 5.26
CA TYR A 212 -27.82 -0.46 5.03
C TYR A 212 -28.81 -1.12 6.00
N LEU A 213 -28.67 -0.86 7.30
CA LEU A 213 -29.55 -1.38 8.34
C LEU A 213 -31.01 -0.95 8.10
N ASN A 214 -31.24 0.33 7.77
CA ASN A 214 -32.58 0.85 7.45
C ASN A 214 -33.22 0.19 6.22
N ARG A 215 -32.41 -0.26 5.25
CA ARG A 215 -32.93 -0.96 4.06
C ARG A 215 -33.38 -2.39 4.37
N ILE A 216 -32.79 -3.03 5.38
CA ILE A 216 -33.09 -4.42 5.76
C ILE A 216 -34.26 -4.49 6.74
N SER A 217 -34.17 -3.78 7.86
CA SER A 217 -35.25 -3.72 8.83
C SER A 217 -35.09 -2.56 9.81
N PRO A 218 -36.15 -1.79 10.11
CA PRO A 218 -36.12 -0.76 11.16
C PRO A 218 -35.79 -1.33 12.55
N SER A 219 -36.16 -2.57 12.85
CA SER A 219 -35.87 -3.20 14.15
C SER A 219 -34.37 -3.43 14.39
N LEU A 220 -33.61 -3.66 13.32
CA LEU A 220 -32.17 -3.88 13.35
C LEU A 220 -31.42 -2.60 13.76
N VAL A 221 -31.93 -1.43 13.36
CA VAL A 221 -31.38 -0.12 13.71
C VAL A 221 -31.54 0.16 15.21
N VAL A 222 -32.69 -0.21 15.78
CA VAL A 222 -32.94 -0.07 17.23
C VAL A 222 -32.01 -0.97 18.03
N ILE A 223 -31.82 -2.22 17.59
CA ILE A 223 -30.88 -3.16 18.22
C ILE A 223 -29.44 -2.62 18.13
N TYR A 224 -29.02 -2.15 16.96
CA TYR A 224 -27.69 -1.56 16.77
C TYR A 224 -27.47 -0.36 17.69
N HIS A 225 -28.41 0.58 17.77
CA HIS A 225 -28.31 1.70 18.70
C HIS A 225 -28.23 1.23 20.17
N SER A 226 -29.07 0.28 20.57
CA SER A 226 -29.04 -0.25 21.95
C SER A 226 -27.76 -1.01 22.32
N MET A 227 -27.00 -1.49 21.33
CA MET A 227 -25.72 -2.18 21.53
C MET A 227 -24.52 -1.24 21.44
N ASN A 228 -24.69 -0.10 20.79
CA ASN A 228 -23.64 0.89 20.57
C ASN A 228 -23.64 2.00 21.64
N ASP A 229 -24.78 2.22 22.33
CA ASP A 229 -24.89 3.02 23.55
C ASP A 229 -24.35 2.26 24.77
#